data_AF-A0A453GB30-F1
#
_entry.id   AF-A0A453GB30-F1
#
_cell.length_a   1.000
_cell.length_b   1.000
_cell.length_c   1.000
_cell.angle_alpha   90.00
_cell.angle_beta   90.00
_cell.angle_gamma   90.00
#
_symmetry.space_group_name_H-M   'P 1'
#
loop_
_entity.id
_entity.type
_entity.pdbx_description
1 polymer ?
#
loop_
_entity_poly.entity_id
_entity_poly.type
_entity_poly.pdbx_seq_one_letter_code
_entity_poly.pdbx_strand_id
1 'polypeptide(L)'
;MNHLYSPCDQTIYVVPSILPSRLNCLQRDTPCFDSPSYSSFAVDSGGSRPIRGSDNSIYEPDDASLPVASYYVTDSTRWGVSNIGRFMDPSNGSYIIYTSRQFTNTLDSELFQTARMSPSSLRYFGIGLKNGMYSVVLQFAEIFFPDDETWKSVGKRIFNIYIQ
;
A
#
# COMPACT_ATOMS: atom_id res chain seq x y z
N MET A 1 8.97 -17.67 14.83
CA MET A 1 8.20 -17.90 13.58
C MET A 1 7.97 -16.54 12.93
N ASN A 2 7.87 -16.44 11.60
CA ASN A 2 7.53 -15.14 10.99
C ASN A 2 6.04 -14.88 11.17
N HIS A 3 5.70 -13.77 11.83
CA HIS A 3 4.32 -13.44 12.19
C HIS A 3 3.60 -12.77 11.03
N LEU A 4 2.75 -13.54 10.37
CA LEU A 4 1.62 -13.01 9.60
C LEU A 4 0.50 -12.64 10.55
N TYR A 5 -0.10 -11.48 10.34
CA TYR A 5 -1.32 -11.11 11.02
C TYR A 5 -2.53 -11.52 10.19
N SER A 6 -3.67 -11.71 10.84
CA SER A 6 -4.92 -11.93 10.14
C SER A 6 -5.18 -10.77 9.17
N PRO A 7 -5.61 -11.05 7.93
CA PRO A 7 -5.96 -10.00 6.99
C PRO A 7 -7.13 -9.18 7.54
N CYS A 8 -7.12 -7.88 7.22
CA CYS A 8 -8.27 -7.02 7.46
C CYS A 8 -9.10 -7.00 6.18
N ASP A 9 -10.28 -7.62 6.23
CA ASP A 9 -11.22 -7.69 5.13
C ASP A 9 -12.42 -6.77 5.41
N GLN A 10 -12.61 -5.79 4.53
CA GLN A 10 -13.72 -4.83 4.65
C GLN A 10 -14.41 -4.64 3.30
N THR A 11 -15.73 -4.49 3.33
CA THR A 11 -16.51 -4.13 2.14
C THR A 11 -16.85 -2.66 2.17
N ILE A 12 -16.56 -1.95 1.08
CA ILE A 12 -16.95 -0.55 0.89
C ILE A 12 -17.76 -0.39 -0.39
N TYR A 13 -18.50 0.71 -0.48
CA TYR A 13 -19.22 1.08 -1.69
C TYR A 13 -18.61 2.35 -2.27
N VAL A 14 -18.02 2.22 -3.46
CA VAL A 14 -17.41 3.33 -4.18
C VAL A 14 -18.51 4.07 -4.94
N VAL A 15 -18.69 5.34 -4.58
CA VAL A 15 -19.62 6.29 -5.21
C VAL A 15 -18.84 7.35 -5.98
N PRO A 16 -19.45 8.00 -6.99
CA PRO A 16 -18.79 9.08 -7.69
C PRO A 16 -18.53 10.25 -6.74
N SER A 17 -17.40 10.95 -6.94
CA SER A 17 -17.15 12.20 -6.22
C SER A 17 -18.24 13.22 -6.56
N ILE A 18 -18.86 13.83 -5.54
CA ILE A 18 -19.95 14.83 -5.68
C ILE A 18 -19.38 16.19 -6.18
N LEU A 19 -18.13 16.21 -6.65
CA LEU A 19 -17.55 17.43 -7.20
C LEU A 19 -18.25 17.75 -8.53
N PRO A 20 -18.67 19.01 -8.75
CA PRO A 20 -19.21 19.42 -10.03
C PRO A 20 -18.24 19.00 -11.13
N SER A 21 -18.75 18.48 -12.24
CA SER A 21 -17.98 18.02 -13.40
C SER A 21 -16.99 19.05 -13.98
N ARG A 22 -17.05 20.31 -13.52
CA ARG A 22 -16.17 21.44 -13.88
C ARG A 22 -15.09 21.80 -12.83
N LEU A 23 -15.05 21.13 -11.68
CA LEU A 23 -13.99 21.23 -10.65
C LEU A 23 -13.08 20.00 -10.60
N ASN A 24 -13.29 19.04 -11.49
CA ASN A 24 -12.47 17.84 -11.60
C ASN A 24 -11.05 18.25 -12.01
N CYS A 25 -10.07 17.91 -11.16
CA CYS A 25 -8.62 18.12 -11.32
C CYS A 25 -8.01 19.38 -10.67
N LEU A 26 -8.28 19.58 -9.37
CA LEU A 26 -7.49 20.52 -8.54
C LEU A 26 -6.07 20.01 -8.19
N GLN A 27 -5.69 18.80 -8.59
CA GLN A 27 -4.31 18.32 -8.52
C GLN A 27 -3.64 18.43 -9.89
N ARG A 28 -2.56 19.22 -9.94
CA ARG A 28 -1.90 19.74 -11.13
C ARG A 28 -1.49 18.67 -12.16
N ASP A 29 -1.30 17.43 -11.73
CA ASP A 29 -0.69 16.34 -12.51
C ASP A 29 -1.53 15.05 -12.54
N THR A 30 -2.80 15.08 -12.13
CA THR A 30 -3.67 13.89 -12.15
C THR A 30 -4.64 13.99 -13.32
N PRO A 31 -4.55 13.12 -14.36
CA PRO A 31 -5.45 13.18 -15.50
C PRO A 31 -6.91 13.06 -15.07
N CYS A 32 -7.75 13.91 -15.64
CA CYS A 32 -9.20 13.83 -15.45
C CYS A 32 -9.72 12.60 -16.17
N PHE A 33 -10.29 11.65 -15.42
CA PHE A 33 -10.95 10.51 -16.03
C PHE A 33 -12.35 10.90 -16.48
N ASP A 34 -12.55 10.94 -17.79
CA ASP A 34 -13.88 11.11 -18.39
C ASP A 34 -14.76 9.86 -18.17
N SER A 35 -14.16 8.70 -17.88
CA SER A 35 -14.88 7.46 -17.61
C SER A 35 -14.11 6.51 -16.68
N PRO A 36 -14.73 6.04 -15.58
CA PRO A 36 -14.17 4.99 -14.73
C PRO A 36 -13.90 3.71 -15.52
N SER A 37 -12.68 3.19 -15.44
CA SER A 37 -12.22 2.06 -16.27
C SER A 37 -11.83 0.82 -15.45
N TYR A 38 -11.54 0.96 -14.15
CA TYR A 38 -10.96 -0.11 -13.35
C TYR A 38 -11.98 -0.73 -12.37
N SER A 39 -12.01 -2.06 -12.31
CA SER A 39 -12.83 -2.83 -11.36
C SER A 39 -12.05 -3.35 -10.16
N SER A 40 -10.72 -3.27 -10.20
CA SER A 40 -9.83 -3.70 -9.12
C SER A 40 -8.43 -3.11 -9.30
N PHE A 41 -7.66 -3.10 -8.21
CA PHE A 41 -6.22 -2.88 -8.18
C PHE A 41 -5.65 -3.63 -6.97
N ALA A 42 -4.39 -4.04 -7.05
CA ALA A 42 -3.65 -4.67 -5.96
C ALA A 42 -2.24 -4.10 -5.95
N VAL A 43 -1.68 -3.85 -4.78
CA VAL A 43 -0.40 -3.14 -4.63
C VAL A 43 0.53 -3.97 -3.75
N ASP A 44 1.74 -4.22 -4.22
CA ASP A 44 2.83 -4.78 -3.43
C ASP A 44 3.64 -3.64 -2.79
N SER A 45 3.41 -3.40 -1.50
CA SER A 45 3.98 -2.28 -0.76
C SER A 45 5.51 -2.39 -0.67
N GLY A 46 6.24 -1.50 -1.33
CA GLY A 46 7.70 -1.57 -1.38
C GLY A 46 8.26 -2.57 -2.39
N GLY A 47 7.41 -3.30 -3.11
CA GLY A 47 7.81 -4.23 -4.16
C GLY A 47 8.35 -3.52 -5.39
N SER A 48 9.34 -4.11 -6.05
CA SER A 48 10.01 -3.52 -7.23
C SER A 48 9.64 -4.17 -8.56
N ARG A 49 8.74 -5.16 -8.54
CA ARG A 49 8.22 -5.81 -9.74
C ARG A 49 6.80 -6.33 -9.50
N PRO A 50 6.01 -6.54 -10.55
CA PRO A 50 4.72 -7.20 -10.41
C PRO A 50 4.87 -8.62 -9.85
N ILE A 51 3.97 -8.98 -8.94
CA ILE A 51 3.87 -10.34 -8.36
C ILE A 51 2.46 -10.87 -8.63
N ARG A 52 2.37 -12.13 -9.01
CA ARG A 52 1.08 -12.82 -9.16
C ARG A 52 0.78 -13.58 -7.88
N GLY A 53 -0.25 -13.17 -7.16
CA GLY A 53 -0.69 -13.83 -5.94
C GLY A 53 -1.44 -15.12 -6.21
N SER A 54 -1.64 -15.91 -5.15
CA SER A 54 -2.41 -17.15 -5.13
C SER A 54 -3.90 -16.92 -5.43
N ASP A 55 -4.39 -15.70 -5.23
CA ASP A 55 -5.73 -15.22 -5.59
C ASP A 55 -5.87 -14.86 -7.08
N ASN A 56 -4.83 -15.10 -7.90
CA ASN A 56 -4.69 -14.68 -9.29
C ASN A 56 -4.62 -13.15 -9.52
N SER A 57 -4.58 -12.33 -8.47
CA SER A 57 -4.36 -10.89 -8.60
C SER A 57 -2.93 -10.62 -9.04
N ILE A 58 -2.76 -9.57 -9.85
CA ILE A 58 -1.44 -9.01 -10.17
C ILE A 58 -1.24 -7.83 -9.23
N TYR A 59 -0.31 -7.99 -8.29
CA TYR A 59 0.10 -6.94 -7.37
C TYR A 59 1.10 -6.03 -8.10
N GLU A 60 0.72 -4.77 -8.28
CA GLU A 60 1.55 -3.75 -8.92
C GLU A 60 2.61 -3.22 -7.93
N PRO A 61 3.85 -2.97 -8.37
CA PRO A 61 4.94 -2.56 -7.49
C PRO A 61 4.75 -1.15 -6.92
N ASP A 62 5.08 -0.97 -5.64
CA ASP A 62 5.22 0.33 -4.98
C ASP A 62 6.69 0.59 -4.60
N ASP A 63 7.54 0.84 -5.59
CA ASP A 63 8.96 1.17 -5.41
C ASP A 63 9.29 2.66 -5.59
N ALA A 64 8.26 3.49 -5.77
CA ALA A 64 8.43 4.93 -5.98
C ALA A 64 9.24 5.58 -4.86
N SER A 65 10.21 6.43 -5.23
CA SER A 65 10.96 7.23 -4.27
C SER A 65 10.08 8.37 -3.74
N LEU A 66 9.56 8.20 -2.52
CA LEU A 66 8.69 9.15 -1.85
C LEU A 66 9.45 9.87 -0.73
N PRO A 67 9.84 11.15 -0.89
CA PRO A 67 10.37 11.95 0.22
C PRO A 67 9.33 12.19 1.34
N VAL A 68 9.73 12.98 2.35
CA VAL A 68 9.02 13.19 3.64
C VAL A 68 7.54 13.58 3.51
N ALA A 69 7.15 14.26 2.45
CA ALA A 69 5.78 14.69 2.22
C ALA A 69 5.52 14.71 0.72
N SER A 70 5.23 13.54 0.17
CA SER A 70 5.05 13.38 -1.27
C SER A 70 3.96 12.38 -1.60
N TYR A 71 3.51 12.46 -2.84
CA TYR A 71 2.64 11.48 -3.44
C TYR A 71 3.24 11.00 -4.76
N TYR A 72 2.80 9.83 -5.18
CA TYR A 72 3.10 9.23 -6.48
C TYR A 72 1.79 8.70 -7.06
N VAL A 73 1.62 8.87 -8.37
CA VAL A 73 0.52 8.28 -9.13
C VAL A 73 1.17 7.43 -10.22
N THR A 74 0.67 6.21 -10.38
CA THR A 74 1.13 5.30 -11.44
C THR A 74 0.94 5.88 -12.83
N ASP A 75 1.79 5.50 -13.79
CA ASP A 75 1.65 5.91 -15.20
C ASP A 75 0.32 5.43 -15.81
N SER A 76 -0.16 4.27 -15.37
CA SER A 76 -1.49 3.76 -15.72
C SER A 76 -2.62 4.57 -15.10
N THR A 77 -2.30 5.44 -14.13
CA THR A 77 -3.24 6.27 -13.37
C THR A 77 -4.34 5.44 -12.70
N ARG A 78 -4.05 4.18 -12.38
CA ARG A 78 -4.99 3.25 -11.73
C ARG A 78 -5.00 3.41 -10.21
N TRP A 79 -3.85 3.70 -9.63
CA TRP A 79 -3.71 3.94 -8.21
C TRP A 79 -2.57 4.91 -7.92
N GLY A 80 -2.55 5.43 -6.71
CA GLY A 80 -1.48 6.28 -6.20
C GLY A 80 -1.24 6.05 -4.71
N VAL A 81 -0.14 6.61 -4.21
CA VAL A 81 0.28 6.51 -2.82
C VAL A 81 0.76 7.87 -2.31
N SER A 82 0.45 8.20 -1.07
CA SER A 82 1.04 9.35 -0.37
C SER A 82 1.71 8.91 0.92
N ASN A 83 2.89 9.46 1.19
CA ASN A 83 3.67 9.22 2.40
C ASN A 83 3.94 10.54 3.11
N ILE A 84 3.71 10.56 4.43
CA ILE A 84 3.93 11.74 5.26
C ILE A 84 4.77 11.38 6.48
N GLY A 85 5.74 12.24 6.79
CA GLY A 85 6.56 12.20 7.99
C GLY A 85 8.03 11.93 7.67
N ARG A 86 8.89 12.14 8.67
CA ARG A 86 10.34 11.94 8.58
C ARG A 86 10.83 11.09 9.75
N PHE A 87 11.61 10.05 9.48
CA PHE A 87 12.41 9.40 10.52
C PHE A 87 13.63 10.27 10.87
N MET A 88 13.99 10.34 12.15
CA MET A 88 15.14 11.16 12.61
C MET A 88 16.48 10.67 12.02
N ASP A 89 16.61 9.36 11.77
CA ASP A 89 17.81 8.75 11.20
C ASP A 89 17.41 7.69 10.15
N PRO A 90 17.06 8.08 8.91
CA PRO A 90 16.63 7.13 7.91
C PRO A 90 17.84 6.42 7.31
N SER A 91 17.88 5.09 7.40
CA SER A 91 18.85 4.28 6.67
C SER A 91 18.72 4.55 5.16
N ASN A 92 19.72 5.22 4.57
CA ASN A 92 19.80 5.54 3.15
C ASN A 92 18.65 6.41 2.58
N GLY A 93 17.86 7.06 3.45
CA GLY A 93 16.74 7.92 3.02
C GLY A 93 15.54 7.17 2.42
N SER A 94 15.58 5.85 2.32
CA SER A 94 14.48 5.03 1.81
C SER A 94 13.47 4.73 2.91
N TYR A 95 12.19 4.76 2.55
CA TYR A 95 11.09 4.32 3.40
C TYR A 95 10.64 2.89 3.09
N ILE A 96 11.32 2.20 2.17
CA ILE A 96 11.07 0.79 1.87
C ILE A 96 12.01 -0.07 2.71
N ILE A 97 11.45 -1.07 3.38
CA ILE A 97 12.20 -2.11 4.08
C ILE A 97 12.08 -3.43 3.36
N TYR A 98 13.11 -4.25 3.52
CA TYR A 98 13.22 -5.56 2.91
C TYR A 98 13.70 -6.58 3.93
N THR A 99 13.23 -7.82 3.80
CA THR A 99 13.73 -8.98 4.52
C THR A 99 13.89 -10.17 3.58
N SER A 100 14.95 -10.95 3.76
CA SER A 100 15.16 -12.20 3.03
C SER A 100 14.43 -13.40 3.66
N ARG A 101 13.65 -13.15 4.71
CA ARG A 101 12.90 -14.18 5.44
C ARG A 101 11.76 -14.74 4.60
N GLN A 102 11.46 -16.02 4.84
CA GLN A 102 10.36 -16.72 4.20
C GLN A 102 9.16 -16.81 5.14
N PHE A 103 7.96 -16.50 4.65
CA PHE A 103 6.72 -16.60 5.40
C PHE A 103 6.06 -17.93 5.11
N THR A 104 6.14 -18.87 6.06
CA THR A 104 5.73 -20.28 5.86
C THR A 104 4.22 -20.51 5.94
N ASN A 105 3.46 -19.55 6.48
CA ASN A 105 2.00 -19.66 6.67
C ASN A 105 1.21 -18.99 5.53
N THR A 106 1.80 -18.88 4.33
CA THR A 106 1.16 -18.30 3.15
C THR A 106 1.76 -18.92 1.88
N LEU A 107 0.98 -18.94 0.81
CA LEU A 107 1.47 -19.26 -0.53
C LEU A 107 2.17 -18.07 -1.19
N ASP A 108 1.94 -16.86 -0.66
CA ASP A 108 2.39 -15.59 -1.23
C ASP A 108 3.55 -15.00 -0.42
N SER A 109 4.51 -15.84 -0.02
CA SER A 109 5.64 -15.46 0.85
C SER A 109 6.39 -14.21 0.34
N GLU A 110 6.49 -14.08 -0.98
CA GLU A 110 7.16 -12.96 -1.64
C GLU A 110 6.51 -11.60 -1.33
N LEU A 111 5.18 -11.52 -1.24
CA LEU A 111 4.45 -10.28 -0.94
C LEU A 111 4.74 -9.72 0.46
N PHE A 112 5.32 -10.53 1.34
CA PHE A 112 5.65 -10.15 2.71
C PHE A 112 7.14 -9.84 2.90
N GLN A 113 7.94 -9.84 1.85
CA GLN A 113 9.37 -9.57 1.95
C GLN A 113 9.71 -8.08 1.88
N THR A 114 8.79 -7.26 1.39
CA THR A 114 8.91 -5.81 1.29
C THR A 114 7.75 -5.12 2.00
N ALA A 115 8.01 -3.90 2.48
CA ALA A 115 6.95 -3.02 2.97
C ALA A 115 7.37 -1.56 2.81
N ARG A 116 6.42 -0.67 2.49
CA ARG A 116 6.60 0.77 2.65
C ARG A 116 6.26 1.18 4.08
N MET A 117 7.22 1.81 4.74
CA MET A 117 7.04 2.44 6.04
C MET A 117 6.58 3.88 5.89
N SER A 118 5.86 4.36 6.90
CA SER A 118 5.57 5.78 7.05
C SER A 118 5.73 6.20 8.51
N PRO A 119 6.41 7.33 8.79
CA PRO A 119 6.50 7.86 10.16
C PRO A 119 5.17 8.41 10.69
N SER A 120 4.23 8.79 9.82
CA SER A 120 2.96 9.41 10.23
C SER A 120 1.75 8.83 9.50
N SER A 121 1.67 8.99 8.17
CA SER A 121 0.52 8.50 7.40
C SER A 121 0.94 7.99 6.03
N LEU A 122 0.58 6.73 5.78
CA LEU A 122 0.61 6.10 4.46
C LEU A 122 -0.82 6.00 3.95
N ARG A 123 -1.06 6.43 2.71
CA ARG A 123 -2.39 6.32 2.07
C ARG A 123 -2.23 5.79 0.67
N TYR A 124 -3.03 4.80 0.33
CA TYR A 124 -3.19 4.30 -1.03
C TYR A 124 -4.55 4.75 -1.56
N PHE A 125 -4.60 5.13 -2.84
CA PHE A 125 -5.78 5.64 -3.50
C PHE A 125 -6.04 4.84 -4.76
N GLY A 126 -7.27 4.33 -4.92
CA GLY A 126 -7.75 3.84 -6.21
C GLY A 126 -8.22 5.01 -7.06
N ILE A 127 -7.84 5.05 -8.33
CA ILE A 127 -8.16 6.13 -9.27
C ILE A 127 -8.89 5.52 -10.46
N GLY A 128 -9.97 6.18 -10.92
CA GLY A 128 -10.75 5.68 -12.04
C GLY A 128 -11.50 4.37 -11.77
N LEU A 129 -11.82 4.08 -10.49
CA LEU A 129 -12.60 2.91 -10.09
C LEU A 129 -14.07 3.06 -10.49
N LYS A 130 -14.65 2.00 -11.05
CA LYS A 130 -16.08 1.93 -11.36
C LYS A 130 -16.90 2.01 -10.08
N ASN A 131 -18.08 2.61 -10.15
CA ASN A 131 -19.00 2.61 -9.02
C ASN A 131 -19.44 1.18 -8.70
N GLY A 132 -19.48 0.83 -7.41
CA GLY A 132 -19.89 -0.50 -7.00
C GLY A 132 -19.36 -0.90 -5.64
N MET A 133 -19.59 -2.16 -5.31
CA MET A 133 -19.12 -2.78 -4.08
C MET A 133 -17.71 -3.32 -4.27
N TYR A 134 -16.81 -2.99 -3.35
CA TYR A 134 -15.42 -3.41 -3.35
C TYR A 134 -15.10 -4.17 -2.07
N SER A 135 -14.42 -5.29 -2.22
CA SER A 135 -13.72 -5.95 -1.11
C SER A 135 -12.32 -5.37 -1.01
N VAL A 136 -11.99 -4.83 0.16
CA VAL A 136 -10.67 -4.34 0.51
C VAL A 136 -10.02 -5.39 1.41
N VAL A 137 -8.93 -5.96 0.93
CA VAL A 137 -8.12 -6.95 1.64
C VAL A 137 -6.79 -6.31 1.97
N LEU A 138 -6.46 -6.18 3.26
CA LEU A 138 -5.17 -5.68 3.72
C LEU A 138 -4.38 -6.81 4.38
N GLN A 139 -3.18 -7.06 3.88
CA GLN A 139 -2.30 -8.12 4.35
C GLN A 139 -1.13 -7.52 5.13
N PHE A 140 -0.81 -8.11 6.29
CA PHE A 140 0.22 -7.57 7.19
C PHE A 140 1.18 -8.65 7.67
N ALA A 141 2.45 -8.27 7.76
CA ALA A 141 3.52 -9.04 8.37
C ALA A 141 4.44 -8.14 9.20
N GLU A 142 5.00 -8.67 10.28
CA GLU A 142 6.11 -8.02 10.96
C GLU A 142 7.43 -8.50 10.33
N ILE A 143 8.14 -7.57 9.69
CA ILE A 143 9.38 -7.87 8.96
C ILE A 143 10.61 -7.13 9.50
N PHE A 144 10.42 -6.20 10.44
CA PHE A 144 11.48 -5.38 11.03
C PHE A 144 11.89 -5.90 12.41
N PHE A 145 10.92 -6.17 13.30
CA PHE A 145 11.18 -6.72 14.62
C PHE A 145 11.23 -8.25 14.53
N PRO A 146 12.40 -8.87 14.78
CA PRO A 146 12.52 -10.31 14.70
C PRO A 146 11.77 -10.99 15.84
N ASP A 147 11.32 -12.22 15.61
CA ASP A 147 10.74 -13.09 16.64
C ASP A 147 11.83 -13.97 17.28
N ASP A 148 12.93 -13.35 17.70
CA ASP A 148 14.00 -14.00 18.46
C ASP A 148 13.99 -13.51 19.92
N GLU A 149 14.54 -14.31 20.83
CA GLU A 149 14.64 -13.95 22.26
C GLU A 149 15.77 -12.93 22.53
N THR A 150 15.87 -11.91 21.68
CA THR A 150 16.85 -10.83 21.80
C THR A 150 16.18 -9.48 22.05
N TRP A 151 16.94 -8.48 22.48
CA TRP A 151 16.44 -7.12 22.68
C TRP A 151 15.82 -6.50 21.41
N LYS A 152 16.08 -7.04 20.21
CA LYS A 152 15.53 -6.56 18.95
C LYS A 152 14.05 -6.90 18.77
N SER A 153 13.52 -7.91 19.45
CA SER A 153 12.11 -8.34 19.34
C SER A 153 11.14 -7.51 20.18
N VAL A 154 11.65 -6.61 21.02
CA VAL A 154 10.84 -5.82 21.97
C VAL A 154 9.99 -4.74 21.28
N GLY A 155 10.33 -4.38 20.03
CA GLY A 155 9.63 -3.35 19.30
C GLY A 155 8.20 -3.72 18.94
N LYS A 156 7.32 -2.72 18.94
CA LYS A 156 5.91 -2.84 18.55
C LYS A 156 5.54 -1.74 17.58
N ARG A 157 4.71 -2.07 16.60
CA ARG A 157 4.08 -1.11 15.69
C ARG A 157 2.57 -1.13 15.93
N ILE A 158 2.00 0.02 16.24
CA ILE A 158 0.56 0.18 16.48
C ILE A 158 0.10 1.30 15.56
N PHE A 159 -0.93 1.04 14.77
CA PHE A 159 -1.49 2.00 13.83
C PHE A 159 -3.00 1.78 13.69
N ASN A 160 -3.70 2.79 13.17
CA ASN A 160 -5.11 2.71 12.83
C ASN A 160 -5.27 2.63 11.31
N ILE A 161 -6.30 1.91 10.88
CA ILE A 161 -6.67 1.77 9.47
C ILE A 161 -7.96 2.56 9.26
N TYR A 162 -7.99 3.38 8.21
CA TYR A 162 -9.16 4.11 7.77
C TYR A 162 -9.40 3.79 6.30
N ILE A 163 -10.63 3.40 5.97
CA ILE A 163 -11.06 3.09 4.60
C ILE A 163 -12.21 4.02 4.26
N GLN A 164 -12.14 4.66 3.09
CA GLN A 164 -13.06 5.70 2.63
C GLN A 164 -13.59 5.40 1.24
#